data_AF-A0AAU6JDK6-F1
#
_entry.id   AF-A0AAU6JDK6-F1
#
_cell.length_a   1.000
_cell.length_b   1.000
_cell.length_c   1.000
_cell.angle_alpha   90.00
_cell.angle_beta   90.00
_cell.angle_gamma   90.00
#
_symmetry.space_group_name_H-M   'P 1'
#
loop_
_entity.id
_entity.type
_entity.pdbx_description
1 polymer ?
#
loop_
_entity_poly.entity_id
_entity_poly.type
_entity_poly.pdbx_seq_one_letter_code
_entity_poly.pdbx_strand_id
1 'polypeptide(L)'
;MSDNTNFWDAWGAIGNTLAFGAVVWQGYLTRGALKVSQLMTADAIRSRLDSQAPAITLKLSPPPWEPLAATSTGMPHNPWPNGHTWHFPAEQDGSNRLVLQQVLVLENLSDRRVQARFVGDLVVANEDRRPTAAGVIVLEPGETSRDVYLQREFTIKELSENFHARQAGQELPHKVLGTVTVEDDRDNGSTDRWDLVLTGCPVQPVPDRDGLWRIEPWHMTEGSGLRTLDYDLLPSRQRIHWVSRARGIQLPAPEGA
;
A
#
# COMPACT_ATOMS: atom_id res chain seq x y z
N MET A 1 26.57 28.31 76.98
CA MET A 1 27.52 29.01 76.08
C MET A 1 28.47 27.93 75.58
N SER A 2 28.45 27.44 74.35
CA SER A 2 27.70 27.72 73.13
C SER A 2 27.87 26.49 72.23
N ASP A 3 26.85 26.21 71.42
CA ASP A 3 26.82 25.23 70.34
C ASP A 3 28.11 25.17 69.52
N ASN A 4 28.55 23.97 69.14
CA ASN A 4 29.48 23.79 68.03
C ASN A 4 29.36 22.42 67.33
N THR A 5 28.15 21.87 67.26
CA THR A 5 27.89 20.56 66.62
C THR A 5 26.99 20.65 65.40
N ASN A 6 26.96 21.81 64.70
CA ASN A 6 26.09 22.01 63.53
C ASN A 6 26.81 22.48 62.25
N PHE A 7 28.14 22.69 62.28
CA PHE A 7 28.87 23.21 61.11
C PHE A 7 29.45 22.09 60.21
N TRP A 8 29.97 21.00 60.78
CA TRP A 8 30.60 19.93 59.99
C TRP A 8 29.60 18.98 59.31
N ASP A 9 28.46 18.70 59.93
CA ASP A 9 27.42 17.84 59.35
C ASP A 9 26.68 18.52 58.18
N ALA A 10 26.59 19.86 58.19
CA ALA A 10 26.02 20.63 57.09
C ALA A 10 26.91 20.62 55.83
N TRP A 11 28.24 20.59 55.99
CA TRP A 11 29.17 20.52 54.85
C TRP A 11 29.22 19.12 54.20
N GLY A 12 29.06 18.05 54.96
CA GLY A 12 28.93 16.69 54.42
C GLY A 12 27.66 16.49 53.59
N ALA A 13 26.55 17.12 54.00
CA ALA A 13 25.28 17.06 53.29
C ALA A 13 25.29 17.85 51.96
N ILE A 14 25.99 19.01 51.91
CA ILE A 14 26.14 19.80 50.69
C ILE A 14 27.04 19.07 49.66
N GLY A 15 28.12 18.43 50.10
CA GLY A 15 29.00 17.64 49.24
C GLY A 15 28.33 16.43 48.59
N ASN A 16 27.53 15.67 49.36
CA ASN A 16 26.80 14.52 48.83
C ASN A 16 25.69 14.94 47.85
N THR A 17 24.97 16.03 48.11
CA THR A 17 23.88 16.49 47.22
C THR A 17 24.40 16.98 45.86
N LEU A 18 25.56 17.65 45.83
CA LEU A 18 26.23 18.05 44.58
C LEU A 18 26.78 16.84 43.82
N ALA A 19 27.31 15.83 44.51
CA ALA A 19 27.76 14.59 43.90
C ALA A 19 26.59 13.79 43.29
N PHE A 20 25.45 13.68 43.97
CA PHE A 20 24.24 13.06 43.42
C PHE A 20 23.68 13.84 42.22
N GLY A 21 23.64 15.17 42.29
CA GLY A 21 23.22 16.01 41.16
C GLY A 21 24.12 15.85 39.93
N ALA A 22 25.44 15.77 40.13
CA ALA A 22 26.40 15.53 39.06
C ALA A 22 26.25 14.12 38.46
N VAL A 23 26.00 13.09 39.28
CA VAL A 23 25.77 11.70 38.80
C VAL A 23 24.44 11.59 38.05
N VAL A 24 23.39 12.27 38.48
CA VAL A 24 22.10 12.30 37.77
C VAL A 24 22.22 13.06 36.46
N TRP A 25 22.91 14.21 36.45
CA TRP A 25 23.19 14.99 35.24
C TRP A 25 24.08 14.22 34.26
N GLN A 26 25.15 13.58 34.74
CA GLN A 26 25.97 12.69 33.93
C GLN A 26 25.15 11.52 33.41
N GLY A 27 24.31 10.88 34.22
CA GLY A 27 23.41 9.83 33.78
C GLY A 27 22.40 10.29 32.72
N TYR A 28 21.88 11.51 32.84
CA TYR A 28 21.00 12.13 31.84
C TYR A 28 21.74 12.39 30.53
N LEU A 29 22.94 12.96 30.59
CA LEU A 29 23.79 13.19 29.43
C LEU A 29 24.25 11.88 28.78
N THR A 30 24.59 10.85 29.57
CA THR A 30 24.95 9.52 29.06
C THR A 30 23.75 8.84 28.41
N ARG A 31 22.55 8.95 28.98
CA ARG A 31 21.32 8.45 28.34
C ARG A 31 20.99 9.22 27.05
N GLY A 32 21.22 10.53 27.04
CA GLY A 32 21.11 11.35 25.83
C GLY A 32 22.12 10.95 24.75
N ALA A 33 23.39 10.78 25.13
CA ALA A 33 24.46 10.37 24.23
C ALA A 33 24.27 8.92 23.72
N LEU A 34 23.78 8.01 24.56
CA LEU A 34 23.43 6.64 24.14
C LEU A 34 22.26 6.64 23.16
N LYS A 35 21.23 7.46 23.37
CA LYS A 35 20.13 7.63 22.40
C LYS A 35 20.63 8.21 21.08
N VAL A 36 21.44 9.27 21.12
CA VAL A 36 22.02 9.88 19.91
C VAL A 36 22.94 8.90 19.19
N SER A 37 23.77 8.14 19.90
CA SER A 37 24.64 7.12 19.32
C SER A 37 23.84 5.96 18.73
N GLN A 38 22.76 5.51 19.37
CA GLN A 38 21.84 4.50 18.84
C GLN A 38 21.11 4.99 17.59
N LEU A 39 20.67 6.26 17.56
CA LEU A 39 20.06 6.88 16.38
C LEU A 39 21.06 7.02 15.24
N MET A 40 22.26 7.51 15.49
CA MET A 40 23.33 7.59 14.47
C MET A 40 23.71 6.20 13.94
N THR A 41 23.74 5.19 14.81
CA THR A 41 23.99 3.80 14.41
C THR A 41 22.83 3.26 13.57
N ALA A 42 21.58 3.56 13.94
CA ALA A 42 20.41 3.18 13.16
C ALA A 42 20.39 3.87 11.79
N ASP A 43 20.73 5.14 11.71
CA ASP A 43 20.80 5.88 10.45
C ASP A 43 21.94 5.39 9.55
N ALA A 44 23.10 5.06 10.12
CA ALA A 44 24.20 4.42 9.38
C ALA A 44 23.79 3.04 8.84
N ILE A 45 23.09 2.24 9.65
CA ILE A 45 22.53 0.95 9.21
C ILE A 45 21.48 1.17 8.11
N ARG A 46 20.59 2.15 8.26
CA ARG A 46 19.56 2.48 7.27
C ARG A 46 20.19 2.88 5.93
N SER A 47 21.13 3.81 5.94
CA SER A 47 21.84 4.27 4.74
C SER A 47 22.54 3.11 4.02
N ARG A 48 23.18 2.21 4.78
CA ARG A 48 23.75 0.98 4.22
C ARG A 48 22.68 0.08 3.61
N LEU A 49 21.56 -0.17 4.31
CA LEU A 49 20.49 -1.02 3.79
C LEU A 49 19.79 -0.42 2.56
N ASP A 50 19.67 0.91 2.49
CA ASP A 50 19.15 1.61 1.32
C ASP A 50 20.08 1.51 0.11
N SER A 51 21.38 1.75 0.31
CA SER A 51 22.36 1.60 -0.78
C SER A 51 22.45 0.17 -1.31
N GLN A 52 22.08 -0.81 -0.49
CA GLN A 52 22.04 -2.22 -0.85
C GLN A 52 20.65 -2.70 -1.27
N ALA A 53 19.61 -1.87 -1.21
CA ALA A 53 18.26 -2.29 -1.55
C ALA A 53 18.15 -2.57 -3.06
N PRO A 54 17.39 -3.60 -3.48
CA PRO A 54 17.18 -3.85 -4.89
C PRO A 54 16.46 -2.66 -5.55
N ALA A 55 16.91 -2.30 -6.75
CA ALA A 55 16.26 -1.30 -7.59
C ALA A 55 15.04 -1.93 -8.26
N ILE A 56 13.86 -1.72 -7.68
CA ILE A 56 12.58 -2.27 -8.16
C ILE A 56 11.63 -1.14 -8.53
N THR A 57 10.94 -1.27 -9.66
CA THR A 57 9.86 -0.36 -10.05
C THR A 57 8.54 -1.10 -10.17
N LEU A 58 7.47 -0.45 -9.73
CA LEU A 58 6.10 -0.92 -9.87
C LEU A 58 5.30 0.14 -10.62
N LYS A 59 4.69 -0.26 -11.73
CA LYS A 59 3.86 0.62 -12.55
C LYS A 59 2.53 -0.07 -12.83
N LEU A 60 1.47 0.72 -12.94
CA LEU A 60 0.17 0.23 -13.39
C LEU A 60 -0.18 0.86 -14.73
N SER A 61 -0.87 0.10 -15.58
CA SER A 61 -1.51 0.65 -16.78
C SER A 61 -2.81 1.36 -16.40
N PRO A 62 -3.33 2.30 -17.21
CA PRO A 62 -4.72 2.69 -17.06
C PRO A 62 -5.65 1.47 -17.17
N PRO A 63 -6.74 1.39 -16.39
CA PRO A 63 -7.75 0.36 -16.56
C PRO A 63 -8.42 0.49 -17.94
N PRO A 64 -8.85 -0.62 -18.58
CA PRO A 64 -9.55 -0.55 -19.85
C PRO A 64 -10.90 0.15 -19.69
N TRP A 65 -11.33 0.84 -20.74
CA TRP A 65 -12.68 1.41 -20.84
C TRP A 65 -13.26 1.16 -22.23
N GLU A 66 -14.51 0.72 -22.36
CA GLU A 66 -15.53 0.46 -21.32
C GLU A 66 -15.18 -0.69 -20.36
N PRO A 67 -15.76 -0.75 -19.14
CA PRO A 67 -15.46 -1.81 -18.18
C PRO A 67 -15.78 -3.19 -18.76
N LEU A 68 -15.01 -4.19 -18.31
CA LEU A 68 -15.12 -5.56 -18.81
C LEU A 68 -16.37 -6.24 -18.23
N ALA A 69 -17.00 -7.08 -19.05
CA ALA A 69 -18.03 -8.00 -18.60
C ALA A 69 -17.38 -9.21 -17.91
N ALA A 70 -17.98 -9.68 -16.81
CA ALA A 70 -17.57 -10.94 -16.22
C ALA A 70 -17.78 -12.09 -17.20
N THR A 71 -16.87 -13.05 -17.19
CA THR A 71 -16.90 -14.24 -18.04
C THR A 71 -16.75 -15.48 -17.18
N SER A 72 -17.53 -16.51 -17.47
CA SER A 72 -17.37 -17.83 -16.83
C SER A 72 -16.15 -18.59 -17.35
N THR A 73 -15.54 -18.10 -18.45
CA THR A 73 -14.40 -18.74 -19.12
C THR A 73 -13.25 -17.75 -19.30
N GLY A 74 -12.11 -18.07 -18.71
CA GLY A 74 -10.86 -17.33 -18.88
C GLY A 74 -10.83 -15.96 -18.22
N MET A 75 -9.83 -15.14 -18.58
CA MET A 75 -9.71 -13.76 -18.16
C MET A 75 -10.78 -12.89 -18.83
N PRO A 76 -11.37 -11.93 -18.11
CA PRO A 76 -12.24 -10.92 -18.70
C PRO A 76 -11.52 -10.17 -19.82
N HIS A 77 -12.19 -10.04 -20.96
CA HIS A 77 -11.64 -9.37 -22.15
C HIS A 77 -12.70 -8.66 -22.97
N ASN A 78 -13.97 -9.06 -22.87
CA ASN A 78 -15.07 -8.42 -23.59
C ASN A 78 -15.58 -7.23 -22.77
N PRO A 79 -15.58 -6.00 -23.31
CA PRO A 79 -16.27 -4.89 -22.68
C PRO A 79 -17.78 -5.12 -22.70
N TRP A 80 -18.50 -4.48 -21.78
CA TRP A 80 -19.94 -4.34 -21.94
C TRP A 80 -20.28 -3.50 -23.18
N PRO A 81 -21.45 -3.70 -23.82
CA PRO A 81 -21.88 -2.86 -24.92
C PRO A 81 -22.16 -1.42 -24.48
N ASN A 82 -21.72 -0.46 -25.29
CA ASN A 82 -22.00 0.96 -25.06
C ASN A 82 -23.51 1.22 -24.97
N GLY A 83 -23.90 2.04 -24.00
CA GLY A 83 -25.29 2.45 -23.81
C GLY A 83 -26.19 1.35 -23.27
N HIS A 84 -25.64 0.19 -22.89
CA HIS A 84 -26.41 -0.83 -22.17
C HIS A 84 -26.94 -0.26 -20.85
N THR A 85 -28.22 -0.54 -20.58
CA THR A 85 -28.91 -0.07 -19.38
C THR A 85 -29.46 -1.23 -18.58
N TRP A 86 -29.33 -1.15 -17.27
CA TRP A 86 -29.90 -2.09 -16.31
C TRP A 86 -31.11 -1.49 -15.61
N HIS A 87 -32.11 -2.33 -15.32
CA HIS A 87 -33.35 -1.89 -14.68
C HIS A 87 -33.48 -2.45 -13.25
N PHE A 88 -33.38 -1.58 -12.25
CA PHE A 88 -33.62 -1.95 -10.85
C PHE A 88 -35.05 -1.64 -10.40
N PRO A 89 -35.62 -2.44 -9.47
CA PRO A 89 -35.00 -3.59 -8.79
C PRO A 89 -35.03 -4.91 -9.59
N ALA A 90 -35.65 -4.95 -10.78
CA ALA A 90 -35.85 -6.19 -11.55
C ALA A 90 -34.55 -6.97 -11.84
N GLU A 91 -33.44 -6.26 -12.07
CA GLU A 91 -32.13 -6.84 -12.40
C GLU A 91 -31.12 -6.72 -11.26
N GLN A 92 -31.59 -6.41 -10.04
CA GLN A 92 -30.73 -6.13 -8.88
C GLN A 92 -29.91 -7.34 -8.44
N ASP A 93 -30.49 -8.54 -8.55
CA ASP A 93 -29.85 -9.82 -8.25
C ASP A 93 -29.28 -10.50 -9.51
N GLY A 94 -29.30 -9.80 -10.65
CA GLY A 94 -28.95 -10.37 -11.96
C GLY A 94 -27.52 -10.90 -12.05
N SER A 95 -27.30 -11.79 -13.02
CA SER A 95 -25.99 -12.31 -13.41
C SER A 95 -25.02 -11.25 -13.98
N ASN A 96 -25.47 -10.00 -14.11
CA ASN A 96 -24.74 -8.93 -14.77
C ASN A 96 -23.66 -8.38 -13.83
N ARG A 97 -22.40 -8.58 -14.21
CA ARG A 97 -21.25 -8.15 -13.43
C ARG A 97 -20.28 -7.35 -14.30
N LEU A 98 -19.72 -6.31 -13.71
CA LEU A 98 -18.61 -5.54 -14.26
C LEU A 98 -17.32 -6.01 -13.57
N VAL A 99 -16.25 -6.06 -14.33
CA VAL A 99 -14.91 -6.33 -13.80
C VAL A 99 -14.12 -5.05 -13.86
N LEU A 100 -13.66 -4.60 -12.69
CA LEU A 100 -12.64 -3.57 -12.59
C LEU A 100 -11.29 -4.27 -12.63
N GLN A 101 -10.45 -3.91 -13.61
CA GLN A 101 -9.19 -4.57 -13.88
C GLN A 101 -8.10 -3.55 -14.22
N GLN A 102 -6.90 -3.74 -13.67
CA GLN A 102 -5.73 -2.95 -14.00
C GLN A 102 -4.51 -3.86 -14.15
N VAL A 103 -3.66 -3.62 -15.16
CA VAL A 103 -2.43 -4.40 -15.35
C VAL A 103 -1.31 -3.78 -14.54
N LEU A 104 -0.58 -4.63 -13.83
CA LEU A 104 0.56 -4.29 -13.00
C LEU A 104 1.84 -4.83 -13.66
N VAL A 105 2.86 -3.99 -13.74
CA VAL A 105 4.19 -4.34 -14.25
C VAL A 105 5.22 -4.08 -13.16
N LEU A 106 5.89 -5.15 -12.72
CA LEU A 106 6.98 -5.10 -11.76
C LEU A 106 8.30 -5.37 -12.49
N GLU A 107 9.23 -4.42 -12.44
CA GLU A 107 10.54 -4.53 -13.10
C GLU A 107 11.64 -4.66 -12.06
N ASN A 108 12.51 -5.67 -12.22
CA ASN A 108 13.72 -5.82 -11.44
C ASN A 108 14.91 -5.18 -12.16
N LEU A 109 15.24 -3.94 -11.79
CA LEU A 109 16.37 -3.20 -12.36
C LEU A 109 17.67 -3.43 -11.58
N SER A 110 17.66 -4.35 -10.61
CA SER A 110 18.84 -4.66 -9.80
C SER A 110 19.71 -5.74 -10.44
N ASP A 111 20.87 -5.97 -9.84
CA ASP A 111 21.84 -7.00 -10.21
C ASP A 111 21.59 -8.36 -9.53
N ARG A 112 20.47 -8.49 -8.82
CA ARG A 112 20.16 -9.67 -8.01
C ARG A 112 18.74 -10.16 -8.20
N ARG A 113 18.53 -11.43 -7.86
CA ARG A 113 17.20 -12.04 -7.81
C ARG A 113 16.38 -11.43 -6.68
N VAL A 114 15.09 -11.21 -6.93
CA VAL A 114 14.11 -10.81 -5.91
C VAL A 114 12.89 -11.72 -5.91
N GLN A 115 12.22 -11.79 -4.77
CA GLN A 115 10.94 -12.47 -4.60
C GLN A 115 9.84 -11.45 -4.42
N ALA A 116 8.85 -11.46 -5.32
CA ALA A 116 7.67 -10.62 -5.26
C ALA A 116 6.45 -11.45 -4.84
N ARG A 117 5.78 -11.04 -3.76
CA ARG A 117 4.56 -11.64 -3.26
C ARG A 117 3.38 -10.72 -3.52
N PHE A 118 2.31 -11.29 -4.05
CA PHE A 118 1.09 -10.60 -4.44
C PHE A 118 -0.07 -11.15 -3.62
N VAL A 119 -0.80 -10.28 -2.93
CA VAL A 119 -1.89 -10.63 -2.01
C VAL A 119 -3.13 -9.78 -2.30
N GLY A 120 -4.32 -10.33 -2.04
CA GLY A 120 -5.59 -9.66 -2.27
C GLY A 120 -6.18 -10.03 -3.63
N ASP A 121 -6.74 -9.05 -4.31
CA ASP A 121 -7.39 -9.17 -5.62
C ASP A 121 -6.37 -9.21 -6.79
N LEU A 122 -5.15 -9.67 -6.54
CA LEU A 122 -4.08 -9.77 -7.52
C LEU A 122 -4.05 -11.17 -8.14
N VAL A 123 -4.28 -11.24 -9.45
CA VAL A 123 -4.42 -12.49 -10.20
C VAL A 123 -3.48 -12.55 -11.41
N VAL A 124 -3.20 -13.76 -11.87
CA VAL A 124 -2.53 -14.05 -13.13
C VAL A 124 -3.39 -15.00 -13.96
N ALA A 125 -3.20 -15.01 -15.27
CA ALA A 125 -3.79 -16.02 -16.13
C ALA A 125 -3.03 -17.35 -15.96
N ASN A 126 -3.75 -18.44 -15.65
CA ASN A 126 -3.19 -19.79 -15.72
C ASN A 126 -3.12 -20.31 -17.17
N GLU A 127 -2.71 -21.56 -17.38
CA GLU A 127 -2.59 -22.18 -18.70
C GLU A 127 -3.92 -22.20 -19.48
N ASP A 128 -5.05 -22.37 -18.78
CA ASP A 128 -6.42 -22.30 -19.34
C ASP A 128 -6.94 -20.87 -19.44
N ARG A 129 -6.06 -19.88 -19.27
CA ARG A 129 -6.37 -18.43 -19.19
C ARG A 129 -7.34 -18.05 -18.09
N ARG A 130 -7.59 -18.89 -17.08
CA ARG A 130 -8.45 -18.55 -15.95
C ARG A 130 -7.69 -17.71 -14.91
N PRO A 131 -8.36 -16.75 -14.25
CA PRO A 131 -7.75 -16.00 -13.16
C PRO A 131 -7.43 -16.94 -11.99
N THR A 132 -6.19 -16.89 -11.53
CA THR A 132 -5.74 -17.53 -10.28
C THR A 132 -4.93 -16.52 -9.47
N ALA A 133 -4.88 -16.70 -8.15
CA ALA A 133 -4.06 -15.84 -7.29
C ALA A 133 -2.62 -15.75 -7.81
N ALA A 134 -2.08 -14.53 -7.89
CA ALA A 134 -0.75 -14.27 -8.43
C ALA A 134 0.36 -14.93 -7.57
N GLY A 135 0.15 -15.02 -6.26
CA GLY A 135 0.99 -15.77 -5.34
C GLY A 135 2.39 -15.16 -5.21
N VAL A 136 3.42 -15.95 -5.50
CA VAL A 136 4.82 -15.53 -5.44
C VAL A 136 5.45 -15.67 -6.82
N ILE A 137 6.11 -14.61 -7.29
CA ILE A 137 6.87 -14.58 -8.54
C ILE A 137 8.31 -14.22 -8.18
N VAL A 138 9.24 -15.01 -8.70
CA VAL A 138 10.68 -14.73 -8.60
C VAL A 138 11.09 -13.97 -9.85
N LEU A 139 11.81 -12.86 -9.69
CA LEU A 139 12.35 -12.08 -10.80
C LEU A 139 13.87 -12.12 -10.78
N GLU A 140 14.46 -12.53 -11.89
CA GLU A 140 15.89 -12.44 -12.13
C GLU A 140 16.35 -10.99 -12.41
N PRO A 141 17.66 -10.71 -12.34
CA PRO A 141 18.20 -9.40 -12.71
C PRO A 141 17.76 -8.98 -14.12
N GLY A 142 17.20 -7.78 -14.26
CA GLY A 142 16.69 -7.24 -15.53
C GLY A 142 15.34 -7.80 -15.98
N GLU A 143 14.74 -8.73 -15.23
CA GLU A 143 13.46 -9.34 -15.59
C GLU A 143 12.28 -8.42 -15.27
N THR A 144 11.25 -8.51 -16.10
CA THR A 144 9.93 -7.90 -15.87
C THR A 144 8.93 -9.00 -15.58
N SER A 145 8.07 -8.80 -14.58
CA SER A 145 7.01 -9.76 -14.27
C SER A 145 6.12 -10.02 -15.49
N ARG A 146 5.61 -11.25 -15.60
CA ARG A 146 4.42 -11.52 -16.40
C ARG A 146 3.26 -10.59 -15.99
N ASP A 147 2.25 -10.46 -16.84
CA ASP A 147 1.06 -9.68 -16.54
C ASP A 147 0.40 -10.18 -15.24
N VAL A 148 0.35 -9.29 -14.25
CA VAL A 148 -0.43 -9.44 -13.03
C VAL A 148 -1.58 -8.44 -13.11
N TYR A 149 -2.79 -8.87 -12.77
CA TYR A 149 -3.99 -8.05 -12.84
C TYR A 149 -4.49 -7.77 -11.42
N LEU A 150 -4.68 -6.50 -11.08
CA LEU A 150 -5.50 -6.09 -9.94
C LEU A 150 -6.96 -6.13 -10.40
N GLN A 151 -7.71 -7.14 -9.98
CA GLN A 151 -9.01 -7.46 -10.58
C GLN A 151 -10.04 -7.97 -9.58
N ARG A 152 -11.25 -7.43 -9.66
CA ARG A 152 -12.43 -7.98 -8.97
C ARG A 152 -13.71 -7.74 -9.75
N GLU A 153 -14.64 -8.67 -9.62
CA GLU A 153 -16.00 -8.56 -10.16
C GLU A 153 -16.92 -7.88 -9.16
N PHE A 154 -17.79 -7.00 -9.67
CA PHE A 154 -18.86 -6.39 -8.90
C PHE A 154 -20.19 -6.50 -9.64
N THR A 155 -21.25 -6.66 -8.88
CA THR A 155 -22.61 -6.46 -9.37
C THR A 155 -22.84 -4.98 -9.69
N ILE A 156 -23.81 -4.71 -10.57
CA ILE A 156 -24.22 -3.34 -10.87
C ILE A 156 -24.77 -2.65 -9.61
N LYS A 157 -25.43 -3.41 -8.73
CA LYS A 157 -25.90 -2.91 -7.43
C LYS A 157 -24.75 -2.42 -6.55
N GLU A 158 -23.70 -3.20 -6.35
CA GLU A 158 -22.53 -2.78 -5.57
C GLU A 158 -21.94 -1.48 -6.17
N LEU A 159 -21.80 -1.40 -7.49
CA LEU A 159 -21.26 -0.19 -8.12
C LEU A 159 -22.22 1.02 -8.04
N SER A 160 -23.53 0.79 -7.93
CA SER A 160 -24.50 1.85 -7.63
C SER A 160 -24.35 2.40 -6.20
N GLU A 161 -23.95 1.56 -5.25
CA GLU A 161 -23.67 1.98 -3.87
C GLU A 161 -22.44 2.88 -3.80
N ASN A 162 -21.41 2.65 -4.65
CA ASN A 162 -20.31 3.60 -4.80
C ASN A 162 -20.79 4.97 -5.30
N PHE A 163 -21.71 5.01 -6.28
CA PHE A 163 -22.28 6.27 -6.76
C PHE A 163 -22.99 7.03 -5.63
N HIS A 164 -23.83 6.34 -4.85
CA HIS A 164 -24.53 6.94 -3.72
C HIS A 164 -23.56 7.41 -2.62
N ALA A 165 -22.53 6.62 -2.30
CA ALA A 165 -21.49 7.01 -1.34
C ALA A 165 -20.75 8.27 -1.80
N ARG A 166 -20.38 8.35 -3.10
CA ARG A 166 -19.76 9.54 -3.69
C ARG A 166 -20.65 10.78 -3.57
N GLN A 167 -21.94 10.65 -3.88
CA GLN A 167 -22.91 11.74 -3.73
C GLN A 167 -23.06 12.20 -2.27
N ALA A 168 -22.95 11.27 -1.32
CA ALA A 168 -22.99 11.56 0.11
C ALA A 168 -21.66 12.08 0.69
N GLY A 169 -20.59 12.21 -0.13
CA GLY A 169 -19.26 12.58 0.34
C GLY A 169 -18.62 11.53 1.26
N GLN A 170 -19.04 10.28 1.14
CA GLN A 170 -18.56 9.14 1.93
C GLN A 170 -17.48 8.36 1.17
N GLU A 171 -16.72 7.56 1.92
CA GLU A 171 -15.77 6.62 1.34
C GLU A 171 -16.49 5.59 0.46
N LEU A 172 -15.91 5.28 -0.71
CA LEU A 172 -16.49 4.30 -1.63
C LEU A 172 -16.37 2.89 -1.03
N PRO A 173 -17.48 2.18 -0.79
CA PRO A 173 -17.43 0.87 -0.10
C PRO A 173 -16.81 -0.25 -0.96
N HIS A 174 -16.94 -0.19 -2.27
CA HIS A 174 -16.52 -1.28 -3.17
C HIS A 174 -15.22 -0.94 -3.88
N LYS A 175 -14.17 -1.70 -3.56
CA LYS A 175 -12.79 -1.48 -4.01
C LYS A 175 -12.14 -2.80 -4.41
N VAL A 176 -11.25 -2.73 -5.39
CA VAL A 176 -10.28 -3.77 -5.70
C VAL A 176 -9.00 -3.45 -4.91
N LEU A 177 -8.53 -4.38 -4.09
CA LEU A 177 -7.41 -4.15 -3.18
C LEU A 177 -6.30 -5.16 -3.43
N GLY A 178 -5.07 -4.69 -3.47
CA GLY A 178 -3.90 -5.55 -3.64
C GLY A 178 -2.72 -5.07 -2.80
N THR A 179 -1.89 -5.99 -2.35
CA THR A 179 -0.60 -5.66 -1.76
C THR A 179 0.50 -6.41 -2.49
N VAL A 180 1.53 -5.67 -2.91
CA VAL A 180 2.75 -6.22 -3.50
C VAL A 180 3.87 -6.02 -2.49
N THR A 181 4.55 -7.10 -2.11
CA THR A 181 5.78 -7.02 -1.32
C THR A 181 6.93 -7.64 -2.08
N VAL A 182 8.07 -6.94 -2.13
CA VAL A 182 9.28 -7.41 -2.79
C VAL A 182 10.42 -7.44 -1.79
N GLU A 183 11.11 -8.58 -1.76
CA GLU A 183 12.25 -8.81 -0.88
C GLU A 183 13.38 -9.49 -1.64
N ASP A 184 14.63 -9.21 -1.25
CA ASP A 184 15.78 -10.00 -1.68
C ASP A 184 15.94 -11.26 -0.81
N ASP A 185 17.00 -12.02 -1.02
CA ASP A 185 17.30 -13.27 -0.30
C ASP A 185 17.95 -13.06 1.09
N ARG A 186 18.34 -11.83 1.44
CA ARG A 186 19.13 -11.54 2.63
C ARG A 186 18.30 -11.33 3.88
N ASP A 187 18.49 -12.13 4.92
CA ASP A 187 17.79 -11.94 6.20
C ASP A 187 17.86 -10.50 6.75
N ASN A 188 19.01 -9.85 6.57
CA ASN A 188 19.21 -8.42 6.78
C ASN A 188 19.09 -7.64 5.46
N GLY A 189 18.01 -6.90 5.29
CA GLY A 189 17.70 -6.28 4.01
C GLY A 189 16.57 -5.29 4.08
N SER A 190 16.01 -4.99 2.92
CA SER A 190 14.87 -4.10 2.77
C SER A 190 13.72 -4.85 2.11
N THR A 191 12.50 -4.60 2.58
CA THR A 191 11.27 -5.02 1.91
C THR A 191 10.60 -3.78 1.35
N ASP A 192 10.32 -3.80 0.06
CA ASP A 192 9.49 -2.78 -0.57
C ASP A 192 8.05 -3.28 -0.59
N ARG A 193 7.11 -2.41 -0.18
CA ARG A 193 5.68 -2.68 -0.14
C ARG A 193 4.92 -1.61 -0.92
N TRP A 194 3.93 -2.05 -1.68
CA TRP A 194 2.93 -1.19 -2.31
C TRP A 194 1.55 -1.70 -1.93
N ASP A 195 0.71 -0.79 -1.45
CA ASP A 195 -0.72 -1.02 -1.26
C ASP A 195 -1.46 -0.39 -2.45
N LEU A 196 -2.26 -1.19 -3.14
CA LEU A 196 -2.91 -0.87 -4.39
C LEU A 196 -4.42 -0.79 -4.17
N VAL A 197 -5.03 0.23 -4.77
CA VAL A 197 -6.47 0.45 -4.72
C VAL A 197 -6.95 0.83 -6.12
N LEU A 198 -8.00 0.14 -6.58
CA LEU A 198 -8.79 0.54 -7.73
C LEU A 198 -10.25 0.61 -7.31
N THR A 199 -10.87 1.78 -7.43
CA THR A 199 -12.28 1.99 -7.06
C THR A 199 -12.92 3.03 -7.97
N GLY A 200 -14.19 3.39 -7.75
CA GLY A 200 -14.85 4.45 -8.50
C GLY A 200 -16.34 4.25 -8.70
N CYS A 201 -16.90 5.07 -9.58
CA CYS A 201 -18.30 5.02 -9.99
C CYS A 201 -18.37 4.78 -11.50
N PRO A 202 -18.19 3.53 -11.96
CA PRO A 202 -18.26 3.20 -13.38
C PRO A 202 -19.69 3.18 -13.94
N VAL A 203 -20.69 3.28 -13.07
CA VAL A 203 -22.10 3.31 -13.41
C VAL A 203 -22.77 4.55 -12.82
N GLN A 204 -23.81 5.03 -13.49
CA GLN A 204 -24.62 6.16 -13.06
C GLN A 204 -26.11 5.90 -13.34
N PRO A 205 -27.02 6.56 -12.60
CA PRO A 205 -28.43 6.57 -12.96
C PRO A 205 -28.64 7.25 -14.32
N VAL A 206 -29.59 6.75 -15.09
CA VAL A 206 -30.03 7.40 -16.33
C VAL A 206 -30.89 8.62 -15.96
N PRO A 207 -30.57 9.84 -16.45
CA PRO A 207 -31.40 11.01 -16.20
C PRO A 207 -32.85 10.77 -16.64
N ASP A 208 -33.80 11.29 -15.86
CA ASP A 208 -35.24 11.24 -16.15
C ASP A 208 -35.85 9.82 -16.24
N ARG A 209 -35.14 8.80 -15.75
CA ARG A 209 -35.54 7.39 -15.80
C ARG A 209 -35.24 6.68 -14.48
N ASP A 210 -36.19 6.76 -13.54
CA ASP A 210 -36.05 6.13 -12.23
C ASP A 210 -35.79 4.63 -12.34
N GLY A 211 -34.79 4.16 -11.57
CA GLY A 211 -34.42 2.75 -11.54
C GLY A 211 -33.55 2.28 -12.72
N LEU A 212 -33.35 3.09 -13.76
CA LEU A 212 -32.42 2.74 -14.84
C LEU A 212 -30.99 3.20 -14.54
N TRP A 213 -30.03 2.30 -14.77
CA TRP A 213 -28.61 2.54 -14.60
C TRP A 213 -27.87 2.24 -15.89
N ARG A 214 -26.75 2.93 -16.13
CA ARG A 214 -25.91 2.73 -17.30
C ARG A 214 -24.44 2.84 -16.93
N ILE A 215 -23.57 2.34 -17.80
CA ILE A 215 -22.12 2.60 -17.73
C ILE A 215 -21.87 4.10 -17.99
N GLU A 216 -20.90 4.68 -17.30
CA GLU A 216 -20.45 6.02 -17.63
C GLU A 216 -19.85 6.05 -19.05
N PRO A 217 -20.30 6.94 -19.96
CA PRO A 217 -19.83 6.96 -21.33
C PRO A 217 -18.32 7.19 -21.49
N TRP A 218 -17.65 7.77 -20.49
CA TRP A 218 -16.23 8.09 -20.58
C TRP A 218 -15.52 7.72 -19.28
N HIS A 219 -14.32 7.15 -19.40
CA HIS A 219 -13.43 6.97 -18.24
C HIS A 219 -12.89 8.30 -17.71
N MET A 220 -12.58 9.21 -18.64
CA MET A 220 -12.13 10.57 -18.39
C MET A 220 -13.15 11.52 -19.01
N THR A 221 -13.71 12.46 -18.24
CA THR A 221 -14.35 13.61 -18.88
C THR A 221 -13.28 14.42 -19.61
N GLU A 222 -13.59 15.06 -20.74
CA GLU A 222 -12.57 15.76 -21.54
C GLU A 222 -11.77 16.80 -20.70
N GLY A 223 -10.47 17.01 -21.02
CA GLY A 223 -9.60 17.97 -20.33
C GLY A 223 -8.91 17.40 -19.08
N SER A 224 -8.84 18.16 -17.97
CA SER A 224 -8.34 17.65 -16.68
C SER A 224 -9.25 16.59 -16.03
N GLY A 225 -10.33 16.22 -16.73
CA GLY A 225 -11.11 15.00 -16.65
C GLY A 225 -11.24 14.33 -15.29
N LEU A 226 -12.40 14.51 -14.66
CA LEU A 226 -12.80 13.66 -13.56
C LEU A 226 -12.79 12.22 -14.05
N ARG A 227 -11.96 11.39 -13.42
CA ARG A 227 -11.91 9.97 -13.70
C ARG A 227 -13.11 9.30 -13.04
N THR A 228 -13.76 8.41 -13.78
CA THR A 228 -14.82 7.56 -13.20
C THR A 228 -14.26 6.62 -12.15
N LEU A 229 -13.02 6.17 -12.37
CA LEU A 229 -12.25 5.34 -11.46
C LEU A 229 -11.12 6.12 -10.78
N ASP A 230 -10.88 5.79 -9.52
CA ASP A 230 -9.80 6.28 -8.70
C ASP A 230 -8.73 5.19 -8.57
N TYR A 231 -7.49 5.54 -8.92
CA TYR A 231 -6.33 4.65 -8.95
C TYR A 231 -5.03 5.46 -9.12
N ASP A 232 -3.93 4.86 -8.66
CA ASP A 232 -2.57 5.36 -8.86
C ASP A 232 -1.84 4.56 -9.94
N LEU A 233 -1.27 5.26 -10.93
CA LEU A 233 -0.39 4.63 -11.93
C LEU A 233 1.01 4.34 -11.38
N LEU A 234 1.42 5.11 -10.37
CA LEU A 234 2.71 5.03 -9.68
C LEU A 234 2.44 4.99 -8.16
N PRO A 235 2.03 3.84 -7.61
CA PRO A 235 1.65 3.72 -6.22
C PRO A 235 2.84 4.04 -5.30
N SER A 236 2.54 4.63 -4.15
CA SER A 236 3.55 5.00 -3.17
C SER A 236 4.29 3.76 -2.65
N ARG A 237 5.62 3.77 -2.77
CA ARG A 237 6.49 2.73 -2.23
C ARG A 237 6.76 2.96 -0.75
N GLN A 238 6.42 1.99 0.08
CA GLN A 238 6.83 1.92 1.48
C GLN A 238 8.06 1.02 1.60
N ARG A 239 9.15 1.52 2.17
CA ARG A 239 10.36 0.74 2.39
C ARG A 239 10.53 0.40 3.87
N ILE A 240 10.68 -0.88 4.16
CA ILE A 240 10.85 -1.42 5.51
C ILE A 240 12.25 -2.02 5.60
N HIS A 241 13.01 -1.62 6.62
CA HIS A 241 14.37 -2.10 6.85
C HIS A 241 14.40 -3.15 7.95
N TRP A 242 15.17 -4.21 7.73
CA TRP A 242 15.25 -5.34 8.63
C TRP A 242 16.68 -5.55 9.12
N VAL A 243 16.81 -5.67 10.44
CA VAL A 243 18.03 -6.20 11.06
C VAL A 243 18.05 -7.72 10.95
N SER A 244 16.90 -8.36 11.12
CA SER A 244 16.67 -9.78 10.84
C SER A 244 15.20 -10.04 10.56
N ARG A 245 14.86 -10.45 9.33
CA ARG A 245 13.51 -10.82 8.92
C ARG A 245 13.03 -12.08 9.63
N ALA A 246 13.87 -13.11 9.72
CA ALA A 246 13.57 -14.38 10.37
C ALA A 246 13.21 -14.22 11.85
N ARG A 247 13.75 -13.19 12.52
CA ARG A 247 13.44 -12.85 13.92
C ARG A 247 12.39 -11.75 14.07
N GLY A 248 11.89 -11.19 12.98
CA GLY A 248 10.93 -10.08 13.02
C GLY A 248 11.51 -8.75 13.54
N ILE A 249 12.84 -8.58 13.51
CA ILE A 249 13.51 -7.40 14.08
C ILE A 249 13.65 -6.34 12.98
N GLN A 250 12.75 -5.37 13.01
CA GLN A 250 12.79 -4.20 12.12
C GLN A 250 13.71 -3.11 12.66
N LEU A 251 14.34 -2.38 11.75
CA LEU A 251 14.94 -1.10 12.09
C LEU A 251 13.81 -0.08 12.31
N PRO A 252 13.84 0.74 13.37
CA PRO A 252 12.81 1.77 13.59
C PRO A 252 12.66 2.67 12.37
N ALA A 253 11.45 3.16 12.09
CA ALA A 253 11.27 4.24 11.11
C ALA A 253 11.92 5.53 11.64
N PRO A 254 12.41 6.44 10.77
CA PRO A 254 12.81 7.77 11.22
C PRO A 254 11.60 8.50 11.81
N GLU A 255 11.77 9.18 12.95
CA GLU A 255 10.70 10.01 13.52
C GLU A 255 10.40 11.17 12.56
N GLY A 256 9.17 11.22 12.01
CA GLY A 256 8.69 12.31 11.16
C GLY A 256 8.49 12.01 9.67
N ALA A 257 8.33 10.74 9.28
CA ALA A 257 7.80 10.36 7.97
C ALA A 257 6.26 10.38 7.94
#